data_AF-A0AA95RLL3-F1
#
_entry.id   AF-A0AA95RLL3-F1
#
_cell.length_a   1.000
_cell.length_b   1.000
_cell.length_c   1.000
_cell.angle_alpha   90.00
_cell.angle_beta   90.00
_cell.angle_gamma   90.00
#
_symmetry.space_group_name_H-M   'P 1'
#
loop_
_entity.id
_entity.type
_entity.pdbx_description
1 polymer ?
#
loop_
_entity_poly.entity_id
_entity_poly.type
_entity_poly.pdbx_seq_one_letter_code
_entity_poly.pdbx_strand_id
1 'polypeptide(L)'
;MMDTIQFKQLSHTFVRELDGEFVVFREGYSQRNYYSVEYTLRGESYFVLLNHHYPFLAFSSTMEDITFIDVPVMTAKYQSYYKVLTKEFLETPLASEHLSALSQAEIEQISYWKPSTVGEVIFNNWD
;
A
#
# COMPACT_ATOMS: atom_id res chain seq x y z
N MET A 1 3.41 -0.74 14.72
CA MET A 1 3.36 0.37 13.76
C MET A 1 4.68 0.37 13.00
N MET A 2 4.64 0.42 11.67
CA MET A 2 5.83 0.44 10.82
C MET A 2 6.65 1.72 11.01
N ASP A 3 7.96 1.61 10.85
CA ASP A 3 8.90 2.73 10.96
C ASP A 3 8.77 3.67 9.74
N THR A 4 8.20 4.85 9.98
CA THR A 4 8.04 5.87 8.94
C THR A 4 9.36 6.54 8.56
N ILE A 5 10.39 6.52 9.42
CA ILE A 5 11.69 7.12 9.13
C ILE A 5 12.38 6.31 8.04
N GLN A 6 12.47 4.99 8.21
CA GLN A 6 13.04 4.10 7.20
C GLN A 6 12.27 4.22 5.88
N PHE A 7 10.93 4.16 5.93
CA PHE A 7 10.11 4.24 4.72
C PHE A 7 10.30 5.57 3.96
N LYS A 8 10.34 6.71 4.68
CA LYS A 8 10.62 8.03 4.09
C LYS A 8 12.01 8.08 3.45
N GLN A 9 13.05 7.57 4.15
CA GLN A 9 14.43 7.58 3.66
C GLN A 9 14.60 6.73 2.40
N LEU A 10 14.06 5.51 2.41
CA LEU A 10 14.05 4.63 1.23
C LEU A 10 13.29 5.31 0.09
N SER A 11 12.14 5.92 0.38
CA SER A 11 11.34 6.60 -0.64
C SER A 11 12.08 7.74 -1.33
N HIS A 12 12.78 8.59 -0.57
CA HIS A 12 13.60 9.66 -1.13
C HIS A 12 14.82 9.15 -1.90
N THR A 13 15.37 8.01 -1.51
CA THR A 13 16.52 7.40 -2.19
C THR A 13 16.08 6.82 -3.53
N PHE A 14 15.04 6.00 -3.54
CA PHE A 14 14.61 5.28 -4.73
C PHE A 14 14.00 6.17 -5.81
N VAL A 15 13.26 7.23 -5.44
CA VAL A 15 12.76 8.17 -6.44
C VAL A 15 13.91 8.80 -7.24
N ARG A 16 15.03 9.13 -6.57
CA ARG A 16 16.21 9.76 -7.20
C ARG A 16 16.94 8.77 -8.08
N GLU A 17 17.08 7.52 -7.64
CA GLU A 17 17.67 6.44 -8.44
C GLU A 17 16.85 6.06 -9.67
N LEU A 18 15.56 6.43 -9.69
CA LEU A 18 14.64 6.20 -10.81
C LEU A 18 14.47 7.45 -11.69
N ASP A 19 15.31 8.48 -11.52
CA ASP A 19 15.21 9.78 -12.18
C ASP A 19 13.82 10.44 -12.02
N GLY A 20 13.19 10.20 -10.87
CA GLY A 20 11.91 10.78 -10.48
C GLY A 20 12.06 12.12 -9.78
N GLU A 21 11.00 12.92 -9.82
CA GLU A 21 11.07 14.34 -9.44
C GLU A 21 10.51 14.64 -8.04
N PHE A 22 9.58 13.83 -7.54
CA PHE A 22 8.72 14.25 -6.44
C PHE A 22 8.38 13.14 -5.45
N VAL A 23 8.34 13.50 -4.16
CA VAL A 23 7.96 12.66 -3.02
C VAL A 23 7.04 13.47 -2.13
N VAL A 24 5.73 13.24 -2.23
CA VAL A 24 4.79 13.71 -1.19
C VAL A 24 4.56 12.57 -0.24
N PHE A 25 5.13 12.67 0.96
CA PHE A 25 4.76 11.76 2.03
C PHE A 25 3.42 12.22 2.62
N ARG A 26 2.41 11.36 2.52
CA ARG A 26 1.13 11.54 3.21
C ARG A 26 1.08 10.56 4.36
N GLU A 27 1.34 11.08 5.55
CA GLU A 27 1.03 10.40 6.81
C GLU A 27 -0.49 10.23 6.82
N GLY A 28 -0.96 9.00 7.05
CA GLY A 28 -2.38 8.69 6.93
C GLY A 28 -3.23 9.71 7.67
N TYR A 29 -4.22 10.31 6.99
CA TYR A 29 -5.35 10.92 7.68
C TYR A 29 -5.91 9.87 8.65
N SER A 30 -6.49 10.28 9.78
CA SER A 30 -6.79 9.46 10.97
C SER A 30 -7.58 8.15 10.76
N GLN A 31 -8.02 7.86 9.53
CA GLN A 31 -8.81 6.70 9.12
C GLN A 31 -8.04 5.70 8.22
N ARG A 32 -6.83 6.04 7.72
CA ARG A 32 -6.06 5.12 6.83
C ARG A 32 -5.22 4.15 7.64
N ASN A 33 -5.19 2.89 7.21
CA ASN A 33 -4.30 1.88 7.79
C ASN A 33 -2.94 1.75 7.05
N TYR A 34 -2.60 2.72 6.19
CA TYR A 34 -1.36 2.73 5.41
C TYR A 34 -0.75 4.14 5.25
N TYR A 35 0.58 4.19 5.18
CA TYR A 35 1.34 5.34 4.74
C TYR A 35 1.36 5.38 3.21
N SER A 36 1.43 6.57 2.62
CA SER A 36 1.56 6.70 1.18
C SER A 36 2.60 7.72 0.76
N VAL A 37 3.28 7.43 -0.34
CA VAL A 37 4.20 8.35 -1.00
C VAL A 37 3.83 8.45 -2.47
N GLU A 38 3.67 9.67 -2.96
CA GLU A 38 3.51 9.93 -4.39
C GLU A 38 4.87 10.09 -5.08
N TYR A 39 5.10 9.33 -6.15
CA TYR A 39 6.22 9.41 -7.07
C TYR A 39 5.75 9.97 -8.39
N THR A 40 6.49 10.92 -8.96
CA THR A 40 6.32 11.33 -10.35
C THR A 40 7.49 10.80 -11.17
N LEU A 41 7.21 9.87 -12.09
CA LEU A 41 8.19 9.28 -12.99
C LEU A 41 7.77 9.57 -14.44
N ARG A 42 8.59 10.32 -15.17
CA ARG A 42 8.34 10.68 -16.59
C ARG A 42 6.97 11.33 -16.85
N GLY A 43 6.48 12.12 -15.89
CA GLY A 43 5.18 12.81 -15.98
C GLY A 43 3.97 11.99 -15.51
N GLU A 44 4.17 10.73 -15.13
CA GLU A 44 3.12 9.86 -14.57
C GLU A 44 3.24 9.78 -13.04
N SER A 45 2.11 9.83 -12.34
CA SER A 45 2.06 9.67 -10.87
C SER A 45 1.84 8.22 -10.47
N TYR A 46 2.60 7.78 -9.47
CA TYR A 46 2.52 6.46 -8.85
C TYR A 46 2.46 6.65 -7.34
N PHE A 47 1.68 5.83 -6.64
CA PHE A 47 1.65 5.86 -5.19
C PHE A 47 2.28 4.58 -4.64
N VAL A 48 3.18 4.74 -3.67
CA VAL A 48 3.74 3.65 -2.87
C VAL A 48 2.94 3.58 -1.58
N LEU A 49 2.31 2.44 -1.32
CA LEU A 49 1.45 2.22 -0.15
C LEU A 49 2.16 1.27 0.81
N LEU A 50 2.36 1.66 2.07
CA LEU A 50 2.95 0.82 3.11
C LEU A 50 1.96 0.63 4.26
N ASN A 51 1.56 -0.62 4.53
CA ASN A 51 0.64 -0.93 5.63
C ASN A 51 1.24 -0.53 7.00
N HIS A 52 0.41 -0.03 7.91
CA HIS A 52 0.84 0.44 9.23
C HIS A 52 1.28 -0.69 10.17
N HIS A 53 0.75 -1.89 9.99
CA HIS A 53 0.89 -3.01 10.94
C HIS A 53 1.80 -4.11 10.40
N TYR A 54 1.73 -4.37 9.11
CA TYR A 54 2.47 -5.42 8.43
C TYR A 54 3.46 -4.83 7.44
N PRO A 55 4.60 -5.49 7.14
CA PRO A 55 5.57 -5.03 6.16
C PRO A 55 5.08 -5.28 4.72
N PHE A 56 3.80 -5.02 4.46
CA PHE A 56 3.15 -5.16 3.17
C PHE A 56 3.20 -3.85 2.41
N LEU A 57 3.72 -3.91 1.20
CA LEU A 57 3.85 -2.75 0.31
C LEU A 57 3.16 -3.05 -1.01
N ALA A 58 2.50 -2.05 -1.58
CA ALA A 58 1.89 -2.14 -2.90
C ALA A 58 2.06 -0.83 -3.66
N PHE A 59 1.72 -0.85 -4.95
CA PHE A 59 1.68 0.36 -5.77
C PHE A 59 0.28 0.60 -6.32
N SER A 60 -0.07 1.87 -6.51
CA SER A 60 -1.32 2.26 -7.15
C SER A 60 -1.13 3.45 -8.10
N SER A 61 -2.04 3.59 -9.07
CA SER A 61 -2.12 4.77 -9.94
C SER A 61 -3.03 5.87 -9.37
N THR A 62 -3.83 5.54 -8.36
CA THR A 62 -4.80 6.42 -7.69
C THR A 62 -4.73 6.25 -6.18
N MET A 63 -5.20 7.24 -5.42
CA MET A 63 -5.14 7.23 -3.94
C MET A 63 -6.51 7.06 -3.26
N GLU A 64 -7.61 7.54 -3.85
CA GLU A 64 -8.95 7.46 -3.26
C GLU A 64 -9.62 6.13 -3.60
N ASP A 65 -9.82 5.86 -4.89
CA ASP A 65 -10.26 4.54 -5.39
C ASP A 65 -9.03 3.74 -5.82
N ILE A 66 -8.33 3.14 -4.87
CA ILE A 66 -7.02 2.51 -5.08
C ILE A 66 -7.06 1.54 -6.26
N THR A 67 -6.39 1.91 -7.34
CA THR A 67 -6.19 1.07 -8.51
C THR A 67 -4.81 0.47 -8.43
N PHE A 68 -4.72 -0.80 -8.01
CA PHE A 68 -3.44 -1.48 -7.85
C PHE A 68 -2.74 -1.71 -9.19
N ILE A 69 -1.44 -1.50 -9.20
CA ILE A 69 -0.56 -1.72 -10.35
C ILE A 69 0.73 -2.39 -9.90
N ASP A 70 1.34 -3.14 -10.80
CA ASP A 70 2.69 -3.64 -10.61
C ASP A 70 3.68 -2.70 -11.30
N VAL A 71 4.69 -2.24 -10.58
CA VAL A 71 5.75 -1.38 -11.13
C VAL A 71 7.10 -2.08 -10.93
N PRO A 72 7.55 -2.94 -11.86
CA PRO A 72 8.69 -3.82 -11.66
C PRO A 72 9.98 -3.11 -11.20
N VAL A 73 10.23 -1.91 -11.74
CA VAL A 73 11.40 -1.10 -11.37
C VAL A 73 11.35 -0.61 -9.93
N MET A 74 10.16 -0.31 -9.40
CA MET A 74 9.97 0.05 -7.99
C MET A 74 9.94 -1.19 -7.11
N THR A 75 9.31 -2.29 -7.55
CA THR A 75 9.34 -3.60 -6.86
C THR A 75 10.77 -4.02 -6.55
N ALA A 76 11.66 -3.94 -7.54
CA ALA A 76 13.06 -4.33 -7.38
C ALA A 76 13.80 -3.55 -6.28
N LYS A 77 13.41 -2.28 -6.04
CA LYS A 77 13.99 -1.43 -4.99
C LYS A 77 13.44 -1.78 -3.61
N TYR A 78 12.14 -2.00 -3.50
CA TYR A 78 11.46 -2.20 -2.21
C TYR A 78 11.46 -3.65 -1.69
N GLN A 79 11.57 -4.65 -2.57
CA GLN A 79 11.44 -6.07 -2.20
C GLN A 79 12.46 -6.57 -1.17
N SER A 80 13.59 -5.87 -0.99
CA SER A 80 14.59 -6.21 0.03
C SER A 80 14.20 -5.76 1.44
N TYR A 81 13.19 -4.89 1.56
CA TYR A 81 12.79 -4.23 2.81
C TYR A 81 11.35 -4.59 3.21
N TYR A 82 10.47 -4.78 2.22
CA TYR A 82 9.05 -5.05 2.42
C TYR A 82 8.60 -6.21 1.53
N LYS A 83 7.51 -6.87 1.94
CA LYS A 83 6.79 -7.81 1.09
C LYS A 83 5.95 -7.01 0.10
N VAL A 84 6.47 -6.85 -1.11
CA VAL A 84 5.75 -6.20 -2.20
C VAL A 84 4.66 -7.15 -2.71
N LEU A 85 3.41 -6.77 -2.54
CA LEU A 85 2.24 -7.53 -2.97
C LEU A 85 1.93 -7.20 -4.43
N THR A 86 1.60 -8.22 -5.21
CA THR A 86 1.25 -8.06 -6.63
C THR A 86 -0.17 -7.55 -6.78
N LYS A 87 -0.45 -6.86 -7.89
CA LYS A 87 -1.80 -6.50 -8.29
C LYS A 87 -2.73 -7.71 -8.28
N GLU A 88 -2.32 -8.82 -8.88
CA GLU A 88 -3.11 -10.06 -8.97
C GLU A 88 -3.54 -10.58 -7.59
N PHE A 89 -2.62 -10.56 -6.61
CA PHE A 89 -2.94 -10.97 -5.25
C PHE A 89 -3.92 -10.00 -4.58
N LEU A 90 -3.71 -8.69 -4.77
CA LEU A 90 -4.55 -7.66 -4.15
C LEU A 90 -5.96 -7.63 -4.73
N GLU A 91 -6.13 -7.97 -6.01
CA GLU A 91 -7.43 -8.06 -6.68
C GLU A 91 -8.12 -9.42 -6.47
N THR A 92 -7.50 -10.34 -5.73
CA THR A 92 -8.11 -11.63 -5.40
C THR A 92 -9.38 -11.40 -4.57
N PRO A 93 -10.52 -12.03 -4.93
CA PRO A 93 -11.74 -11.92 -4.16
C PRO A 93 -11.55 -12.38 -2.71
N LEU A 94 -12.15 -11.64 -1.78
CA LEU A 94 -12.10 -12.02 -0.38
C LEU A 94 -12.88 -13.33 -0.17
N ALA A 95 -12.24 -14.29 0.49
CA ALA A 95 -12.76 -15.62 0.74
C ALA A 95 -12.67 -15.91 2.24
N SER A 96 -13.50 -16.82 2.74
CA SER A 96 -13.57 -17.15 4.17
C SER A 96 -12.23 -17.62 4.75
N GLU A 97 -11.37 -18.25 3.95
CA GLU A 97 -10.02 -18.66 4.36
C GLU A 97 -9.11 -17.48 4.70
N HIS A 98 -9.26 -16.33 4.04
CA HIS A 98 -8.51 -15.11 4.31
C HIS A 98 -8.89 -14.47 5.65
N LEU A 99 -10.10 -14.74 6.15
CA LEU A 99 -10.59 -14.21 7.43
C LEU A 99 -9.98 -14.91 8.64
N SER A 100 -9.47 -16.13 8.46
CA SER A 100 -8.92 -16.94 9.58
C SER A 100 -7.67 -16.35 10.23
N ALA A 101 -6.96 -15.47 9.52
CA ALA A 101 -5.76 -14.79 9.98
C ALA A 101 -6.05 -13.43 10.65
N LEU A 102 -7.31 -12.99 10.67
CA LEU A 102 -7.71 -11.67 11.13
C LEU A 102 -8.16 -11.68 12.59
N SER A 103 -7.92 -10.55 13.27
CA SER A 103 -8.44 -10.30 14.61
C SER A 103 -9.96 -10.07 14.58
N GLN A 104 -10.59 -10.22 15.75
CA GLN A 104 -12.04 -9.99 15.90
C GLN A 104 -12.47 -8.59 15.43
N ALA A 105 -11.66 -7.55 15.70
CA ALA A 105 -11.94 -6.19 15.26
C ALA A 105 -11.90 -6.05 13.72
N GLU A 106 -10.95 -6.70 13.05
CA GLU A 106 -10.86 -6.71 11.59
C GLU A 106 -12.04 -7.47 10.96
N ILE A 107 -12.50 -8.56 11.59
CA ILE A 107 -13.69 -9.31 11.15
C ILE A 107 -14.95 -8.45 11.24
N GLU A 108 -15.11 -7.68 12.31
CA GLU A 108 -16.22 -6.75 12.50
C GLU A 108 -16.21 -5.65 11.44
N GLN A 109 -15.04 -5.06 11.17
CA GLN A 109 -14.88 -4.05 10.12
C GLN A 109 -15.18 -4.62 8.73
N ILE A 110 -14.72 -5.82 8.40
CA ILE A 110 -15.04 -6.48 7.13
C ILE A 110 -16.54 -6.74 7.01
N SER A 111 -17.20 -7.14 8.09
CA SER A 111 -18.65 -7.37 8.10
C SER A 111 -19.45 -6.08 7.85
N TYR A 112 -18.94 -4.96 8.34
CA TYR A 112 -19.54 -3.63 8.17
C TYR A 112 -19.26 -3.05 6.77
N TRP A 113 -17.99 -2.93 6.38
CA TRP A 113 -17.54 -2.29 5.14
C TRP A 113 -17.67 -3.17 3.89
N LYS A 114 -17.73 -4.51 4.08
CA LYS A 114 -17.91 -5.51 3.03
C LYS A 114 -16.93 -5.35 1.85
N PRO A 115 -15.61 -5.34 2.11
CA PRO A 115 -14.63 -5.36 1.03
C PRO A 115 -14.82 -6.61 0.16
N SER A 116 -14.64 -6.40 -1.14
CA SER A 116 -14.73 -7.42 -2.18
C SER A 116 -13.39 -8.11 -2.43
N THR A 117 -12.28 -7.44 -2.16
CA THR A 117 -10.93 -7.95 -2.47
C THR A 117 -9.98 -7.95 -1.27
N VAL A 118 -8.90 -8.74 -1.37
CA VAL A 118 -7.82 -8.77 -0.37
C VAL A 118 -7.16 -7.40 -0.21
N GLY A 119 -6.96 -6.67 -1.31
CA GLY A 119 -6.33 -5.35 -1.32
C GLY A 119 -7.12 -4.31 -0.54
N GLU A 120 -8.45 -4.33 -0.63
CA GLU A 120 -9.34 -3.47 0.16
C GLU A 120 -9.30 -3.77 1.66
N VAL A 121 -8.93 -5.00 2.06
CA VAL A 121 -8.69 -5.31 3.47
C VAL A 121 -7.32 -4.78 3.92
N ILE A 122 -6.28 -5.04 3.12
CA ILE A 122 -4.89 -4.70 3.47
C ILE A 122 -4.64 -3.19 3.43
N PHE A 123 -5.24 -2.47 2.49
CA PHE A 123 -5.07 -1.02 2.32
C PHE A 123 -6.43 -0.34 2.37
N ASN A 124 -6.91 -0.07 3.59
CA ASN A 124 -8.23 0.52 3.82
C ASN A 124 -8.17 1.94 4.40
N ASN A 125 -9.28 2.65 4.21
CA ASN A 125 -9.57 3.95 4.79
C ASN A 125 -10.95 3.88 5.48
N TRP A 126 -11.07 2.95 6.42
CA TRP A 126 -12.30 2.71 7.17
C TRP A 126 -12.37 3.64 8.37
N ASP A 127 -13.53 4.28 8.57
CA ASP A 127 -13.83 5.19 9.69
C ASP A 127 -14.05 4.43 11.01
#